data_AF-A0A7C3UJZ7-F1
#
_entry.id   AF-A0A7C3UJZ7-F1
#
_cell.length_a   1.000
_cell.length_b   1.000
_cell.length_c   1.000
_cell.angle_alpha   90.00
_cell.angle_beta   90.00
_cell.angle_gamma   90.00
#
_symmetry.space_group_name_H-M   'P 1'
#
loop_
_entity.id
_entity.type
_entity.pdbx_description
1 polymer ?
#
loop_
_entity_poly.entity_id
_entity_poly.type
_entity_poly.pdbx_seq_one_letter_code
_entity_poly.pdbx_strand_id
1 'polypeptide(L)' 'MSPNLDEVREWLQIAWEDLITAKLILDHNQTLLRIACFHCQQSIEKSLKAFLT' A
#
# COMPACT_ATOMS: atom_id res chain seq x y z
N MET A 1 18.09 16.17 -4.36
CA MET A 1 17.00 16.82 -3.62
C MET A 1 16.97 16.21 -2.23
N SER A 2 16.70 17.01 -1.20
CA SER A 2 16.46 16.45 0.14
C SER A 2 15.05 15.83 0.14
N PRO A 3 14.87 14.62 0.71
CA PRO A 3 13.56 13.98 0.73
C PRO A 3 12.55 14.81 1.53
N ASN A 4 11.34 14.95 0.99
CA ASN A 4 10.22 15.60 1.67
C ASN A 4 9.61 14.62 2.68
N LEU A 5 10.00 14.73 3.95
CA LEU A 5 9.59 13.78 4.99
C LEU A 5 8.08 13.68 5.19
N ASP A 6 7.32 14.74 4.94
CA ASP A 6 5.86 14.71 5.07
C ASP A 6 5.25 13.90 3.92
N GLU A 7 5.73 14.11 2.70
CA GLU A 7 5.31 13.34 1.53
C GLU A 7 5.72 11.85 1.65
N VAL A 8 6.91 11.56 2.18
CA VAL A 8 7.34 10.18 2.48
C VAL A 8 6.37 9.52 3.45
N ARG A 9 5.97 10.21 4.53
CA ARG A 9 5.02 9.68 5.52
C ARG A 9 3.65 9.43 4.91
N GLU A 10 3.16 10.34 4.09
CA GLU A 10 1.88 10.18 3.39
C GLU A 10 1.91 8.94 2.49
N TRP A 11 2.96 8.76 1.69
CA TRP A 11 3.08 7.56 0.85
C TRP A 11 3.15 6.27 1.65
N LEU A 12 3.89 6.25 2.76
CA LEU A 12 3.95 5.09 3.64
C LEU A 12 2.62 4.80 4.32
N GLN A 13 1.86 5.82 4.71
CA GLN A 13 0.52 5.65 5.27
C GLN A 13 -0.42 4.99 4.26
N ILE A 14 -0.45 5.48 3.01
CA ILE A 14 -1.32 4.89 1.98
C ILE A 14 -0.87 3.45 1.66
N ALA A 15 0.44 3.19 1.60
CA ALA A 15 0.96 1.85 1.40
C ALA A 15 0.51 0.86 2.50
N TRP A 16 0.46 1.33 3.74
CA TRP A 16 -0.03 0.57 4.88
C TRP A 16 -1.54 0.30 4.81
N GLU A 17 -2.34 1.30 4.42
CA GLU A 17 -3.78 1.16 4.21
C GLU A 17 -4.11 0.13 3.13
N ASP A 18 -3.34 0.11 2.03
CA ASP A 18 -3.45 -0.92 0.99
C ASP A 18 -3.17 -2.32 1.55
N LEU A 19 -2.09 -2.49 2.32
CA LEU A 19 -1.74 -3.78 2.90
C LEU A 19 -2.80 -4.30 3.88
N ILE A 20 -3.34 -3.43 4.74
CA ILE A 20 -4.46 -3.76 5.63
C ILE A 20 -5.68 -4.18 4.80
N THR A 21 -5.99 -3.46 3.73
CA THR A 21 -7.15 -3.76 2.89
C THR A 21 -7.02 -5.14 2.25
N ALA A 22 -5.84 -5.48 1.71
CA ALA A 22 -5.57 -6.82 1.19
C ALA A 22 -5.80 -7.90 2.26
N LYS A 23 -5.30 -7.66 3.49
CA LYS A 23 -5.47 -8.59 4.61
C LYS A 23 -6.94 -8.79 4.99
N LEU A 24 -7.70 -7.71 5.11
CA LEU A 24 -9.15 -7.78 5.41
C LEU A 24 -9.92 -8.55 4.34
N ILE A 25 -9.56 -8.40 3.06
CA ILE A 25 -10.18 -9.16 1.98
C ILE A 25 -9.87 -10.65 2.12
N LEU A 26 -8.61 -11.00 2.40
CA LEU A 26 -8.20 -12.41 2.58
C LEU A 26 -8.87 -13.06 3.79
N ASP A 27 -9.05 -12.30 4.88
CA ASP A 27 -9.65 -12.79 6.13
C ASP A 27 -11.18 -12.94 6.03
N HIS A 28 -11.87 -12.10 5.25
CA HIS A 28 -13.33 -12.06 5.21
C HIS A 28 -13.99 -12.47 3.89
N ASN A 29 -13.26 -12.44 2.77
CA ASN A 29 -13.83 -12.77 1.46
C ASN A 29 -12.78 -13.33 0.48
N GLN A 30 -12.48 -14.62 0.65
CA GLN A 30 -11.53 -15.36 -0.19
C GLN A 30 -11.93 -15.49 -1.67
N THR A 31 -13.13 -15.06 -2.07
CA THR A 31 -13.51 -15.02 -3.51
C THR A 31 -12.95 -13.80 -4.24
N LEU A 32 -12.51 -12.78 -3.50
CA LEU A 32 -12.02 -11.50 -4.04
C LEU A 32 -10.49 -11.44 -4.16
N LEU A 33 -9.83 -12.57 -4.43
CA LEU A 33 -8.35 -12.66 -4.51
C LEU A 33 -7.73 -11.65 -5.48
N ARG A 34 -8.38 -11.38 -6.61
CA ARG A 34 -7.88 -10.37 -7.57
C ARG A 34 -7.80 -8.97 -6.94
N ILE A 35 -8.75 -8.64 -6.09
CA ILE A 35 -8.80 -7.34 -5.40
C ILE A 35 -7.74 -7.31 -4.29
N ALA A 36 -7.56 -8.39 -3.54
CA ALA A 36 -6.47 -8.51 -2.57
C ALA A 36 -5.09 -8.33 -3.24
N CYS A 37 -4.85 -9.01 -4.37
CA CYS A 37 -3.61 -8.86 -5.13
C CYS A 37 -3.40 -7.44 -5.65
N PHE A 38 -4.46 -6.77 -6.11
CA PHE A 38 -4.41 -5.36 -6.50
C PHE A 38 -3.91 -4.48 -5.35
N HIS A 39 -4.47 -4.65 -4.14
CA HIS A 39 -4.00 -3.90 -2.98
C HIS A 39 -2.55 -4.24 -2.58
N CYS A 40 -2.11 -5.50 -2.70
CA CYS A 40 -0.71 -5.85 -2.51
C CYS A 40 0.23 -5.13 -3.51
N GLN A 41 -0.14 -5.07 -4.80
CA GLN A 41 0.61 -4.31 -5.81
C GLN A 41 0.68 -2.83 -5.43
N GLN A 42 -0.47 -2.26 -5.05
CA GLN A 42 -0.61 -0.85 -4.69
C GLN A 42 0.21 -0.47 -3.44
N SER A 43 0.32 -1.37 -2.46
CA SER A 43 1.16 -1.19 -1.27
C SER A 43 2.65 -1.10 -1.61
N ILE A 44 3.14 -1.99 -2.49
CA ILE A 44 4.53 -1.97 -2.95
C ILE A 44 4.82 -0.73 -3.78
N GLU A 45 3.94 -0.37 -4.72
CA GLU A 45 4.12 0.82 -5.55
C GLU A 45 4.29 2.09 -4.70
N LYS A 46 3.46 2.25 -3.66
CA LYS A 46 3.50 3.44 -2.79
C LYS A 46 4.68 3.41 -1.83
N SER A 47 5.07 2.23 -1.35
CA SER A 47 6.31 2.08 -0.59
C SER A 47 7.53 2.49 -1.41
N LEU A 48 7.57 2.13 -2.71
CA LEU A 48 8.64 2.54 -3.63
C LEU A 48 8.58 4.04 -3.96
N LYS A 49 7.38 4.62 -4.10
CA LYS A 49 7.22 6.09 -4.21
C LYS A 49 7.81 6.80 -3.00
N ALA A 50 7.46 6.36 -1.79
CA ALA A 50 8.01 6.92 -0.55
C ALA A 50 9.55 6.83 -0.48
N PHE A 51 10.13 5.76 -1.02
CA PHE A 51 11.59 5.58 -1.05
C PHE A 51 12.29 6.51 -2.07
N LEU A 52 11.61 6.90 -3.15
CA LEU A 52 12.17 7.70 -4.24
C LEU A 52 11.88 9.22 -4.11
N THR A 53 10.95 9.61 -3.24
CA THR A 53 10.61 10.99 -2.88
C THR A 53 11.66 11.62 -1.97
#